data_AF-A0A9E6ASX6-F1
#
_entry.id   AF-A0A9E6ASX6-F1
#
_cell.length_a   1.000
_cell.length_b   1.000
_cell.length_c   1.000
_cell.angle_alpha   90.00
_cell.angle_beta   90.00
_cell.angle_gamma   90.00
#
_symmetry.space_group_name_H-M   'P 1'
#
loop_
_entity.id
_entity.type
_entity.pdbx_description
1 polymer ?
#
loop_
_entity_poly.entity_id
_entity_poly.type
_entity_poly.pdbx_seq_one_letter_code
_entity_poly.pdbx_strand_id
1 'polypeptide(L)'
;MLLNHWWKIHKWLAVALAMPRMLRELESKPESGFLGWDPMGFGTMVQYWASVEQLHAYAKDRDGEHFPAWVDFNRRVRRSGEVGVWHEIYPVGRESIQTLYLNMAPRGLGREASRASEGVTTPVFARGGLMPWRVG
;
A
#
# COMPACT_ATOMS: atom_id res chain seq x y z
N MET A 1 -9.32 -2.56 -6.09
CA MET A 1 -10.79 -2.45 -6.20
C MET A 1 -11.21 -2.97 -7.56
N LEU A 2 -12.22 -3.83 -7.60
CA LEU A 2 -12.83 -4.33 -8.84
C LEU A 2 -14.26 -3.79 -8.97
N LEU A 3 -14.64 -3.34 -10.16
CA LEU A 3 -16.01 -2.90 -10.45
C LEU A 3 -16.76 -4.02 -11.16
N ASN A 4 -17.74 -4.62 -10.48
CA ASN A 4 -18.57 -5.68 -11.07
C ASN A 4 -19.75 -5.10 -11.87
N HIS A 5 -20.25 -3.93 -11.46
CA HIS A 5 -21.36 -3.23 -12.12
C HIS A 5 -21.05 -1.75 -12.33
N TRP A 6 -20.52 -1.40 -13.50
CA TRP A 6 -20.01 -0.06 -13.82
C TRP A 6 -21.08 1.04 -13.83
N TRP A 7 -22.35 0.71 -14.12
CA TRP A 7 -23.47 1.67 -14.18
C TRP A 7 -24.00 2.13 -12.83
N LYS A 8 -23.62 1.48 -11.72
CA LYS A 8 -24.04 1.87 -10.35
C LYS A 8 -23.08 2.88 -9.73
N ILE A 9 -22.91 4.03 -10.39
CA ILE A 9 -21.93 5.08 -10.07
C ILE A 9 -21.99 5.52 -8.61
N HIS A 10 -23.18 5.75 -8.07
CA HIS A 10 -23.38 6.17 -6.68
C HIS A 10 -22.86 5.17 -5.63
N LYS A 11 -22.71 3.89 -5.98
CA LYS A 11 -22.18 2.86 -5.07
C LYS A 11 -20.66 2.77 -5.11
N TRP A 12 -20.08 2.74 -6.31
CA TRP A 12 -18.63 2.57 -6.43
C TRP A 12 -17.87 3.88 -6.25
N LEU A 13 -18.48 5.03 -6.55
CA LEU A 13 -17.83 6.34 -6.40
C LEU A 13 -17.47 6.64 -4.94
N ALA A 14 -18.36 6.30 -3.99
CA ALA A 14 -18.08 6.47 -2.56
C ALA A 14 -16.83 5.69 -2.13
N VAL A 15 -16.68 4.45 -2.60
CA VAL A 15 -15.52 3.59 -2.32
C VAL A 15 -14.26 4.14 -2.99
N ALA A 16 -14.38 4.58 -4.24
CA ALA A 16 -13.27 5.15 -5.00
C ALA A 16 -12.71 6.45 -4.37
N LEU A 17 -13.58 7.26 -3.75
CA LEU A 17 -13.19 8.51 -3.09
C LEU A 17 -12.61 8.31 -1.67
N ALA A 18 -12.83 7.15 -1.05
CA ALA A 18 -12.34 6.88 0.30
C ALA A 18 -10.81 6.71 0.36
N MET A 19 -10.22 5.95 -0.57
CA MET A 19 -8.76 5.70 -0.60
C MET A 19 -7.92 6.97 -0.71
N PRO A 20 -8.21 7.94 -1.59
CA PRO A 20 -7.44 9.19 -1.64
C PRO A 20 -7.48 10.01 -0.34
N ARG A 21 -8.55 9.90 0.46
CA ARG A 21 -8.63 10.59 1.77
C ARG A 21 -7.74 9.91 2.80
N MET A 22 -7.83 8.58 2.89
CA MET A 22 -6.96 7.77 3.74
C MET A 22 -5.47 8.01 3.43
N LEU A 23 -5.10 8.01 2.15
CA LEU A 23 -3.70 8.23 1.75
C LEU A 23 -3.20 9.63 2.15
N ARG A 24 -4.00 10.68 1.97
CA ARG A 24 -3.64 12.03 2.42
C ARG A 24 -3.48 12.13 3.94
N GLU A 25 -4.36 11.47 4.68
CA GLU A 25 -4.21 11.40 6.14
C GLU A 25 -2.89 10.73 6.53
N LEU A 26 -2.61 9.57 5.96
CA LEU A 26 -1.38 8.81 6.25
C LEU A 26 -0.11 9.59 5.86
N GLU A 27 -0.12 10.25 4.70
CA GLU A 27 0.98 11.12 4.27
C GLU A 27 1.21 12.32 5.22
N SER A 28 0.17 12.75 5.94
CA SER A 28 0.27 13.83 6.94
C SER A 28 0.70 13.37 8.34
N LYS A 29 0.78 12.06 8.58
CA LYS A 29 1.07 11.45 9.90
C LYS A 29 2.28 10.50 9.80
N PRO A 30 3.54 11.01 9.76
CA PRO A 30 4.73 10.16 9.63
C PRO A 30 4.87 9.11 10.73
N GLU A 31 4.37 9.40 11.93
CA GLU A 31 4.36 8.51 13.10
C GLU A 31 3.44 7.28 12.93
N SER A 32 2.53 7.30 11.96
CA SER A 32 1.61 6.19 11.67
C SER A 32 2.34 4.92 11.20
N GLY A 33 3.59 5.03 10.78
CA GLY A 33 4.36 3.92 10.19
C GLY A 33 4.07 3.69 8.71
N PHE A 34 3.23 4.52 8.09
CA PHE A 34 3.07 4.54 6.64
C PHE A 34 4.31 5.13 5.98
N LEU A 35 4.94 4.37 5.09
CA LEU A 35 6.14 4.80 4.36
C LEU A 35 5.80 5.42 3.02
N GLY A 36 4.69 5.00 2.40
CA GLY A 36 4.24 5.50 1.12
C GLY A 36 3.49 4.46 0.32
N TRP A 37 3.22 4.75 -0.95
CA TRP A 37 2.44 3.89 -1.83
C TRP A 37 2.81 4.08 -3.30
N ASP A 38 2.47 3.09 -4.13
CA ASP A 38 2.56 3.18 -5.58
C ASP A 38 1.24 2.73 -6.24
N PRO A 39 0.70 3.50 -7.20
CA PRO A 39 -0.39 3.03 -8.04
C PRO A 39 0.11 1.97 -9.03
N MET A 40 -0.62 0.85 -9.11
CA MET A 40 -0.39 -0.23 -10.10
C MET A 40 -1.40 -0.18 -11.26
N GLY A 41 -2.36 0.76 -11.22
CA GLY A 41 -3.44 0.87 -12.19
C GLY A 41 -4.65 0.00 -11.83
N PHE A 42 -5.76 0.20 -12.55
CA PHE A 42 -7.01 -0.57 -12.39
C PHE A 42 -7.54 -0.66 -10.94
N GLY A 43 -7.31 0.37 -10.13
CA GLY A 43 -7.72 0.38 -8.72
C GLY A 43 -6.87 -0.51 -7.80
N THR A 44 -5.69 -0.94 -8.25
CA THR A 44 -4.68 -1.66 -7.46
C THR A 44 -3.56 -0.70 -7.08
N MET A 45 -3.07 -0.84 -5.84
CA MET A 45 -1.92 -0.10 -5.33
C MET A 45 -1.11 -0.99 -4.39
N VAL A 46 0.17 -0.69 -4.27
CA VAL A 46 1.06 -1.26 -3.24
C VAL A 46 1.28 -0.20 -2.18
N GLN A 47 1.18 -0.58 -0.91
CA GLN A 47 1.48 0.29 0.22
C GLN A 47 2.71 -0.25 0.95
N TYR A 48 3.55 0.67 1.42
CA TYR A 48 4.75 0.36 2.17
C TYR A 48 4.54 0.81 3.60
N TRP A 49 4.78 -0.10 4.54
CA TRP A 49 4.59 0.11 5.97
C TRP A 49 5.85 -0.33 6.71
N ALA A 50 6.21 0.40 7.76
CA ALA A 50 7.35 0.06 8.60
C ALA A 50 7.12 -1.23 9.40
N SER A 51 5.86 -1.52 9.76
CA SER A 51 5.48 -2.77 10.41
C SER A 51 4.00 -3.13 10.17
N VAL A 52 3.67 -4.41 10.36
CA VAL A 52 2.28 -4.89 10.29
C VAL A 52 1.47 -4.38 11.49
N GLU A 53 2.12 -4.20 12.64
CA GLU A 53 1.51 -3.68 13.86
C GLU A 53 0.98 -2.26 13.65
N GLN A 54 1.78 -1.40 13.02
CA GLN A 54 1.40 -0.02 12.72
C GLN A 54 0.26 0.05 11.68
N LEU A 55 0.33 -0.78 10.62
CA LEU A 55 -0.78 -0.94 9.68
C LEU A 55 -2.07 -1.35 10.39
N HIS A 56 -2.01 -2.34 11.28
CA HIS A 56 -3.17 -2.81 12.05
C HIS A 56 -3.68 -1.77 13.06
N ALA A 57 -2.79 -0.98 13.65
CA ALA A 57 -3.17 0.11 14.54
C ALA A 57 -4.01 1.15 13.78
N TYR A 58 -3.52 1.60 12.62
CA TYR A 58 -4.26 2.50 11.75
C TYR A 58 -5.60 1.91 11.30
N ALA A 59 -5.63 0.63 10.89
CA ALA A 59 -6.85 -0.01 10.41
C ALA A 59 -7.96 -0.08 11.48
N LYS A 60 -7.59 -0.11 12.77
CA LYS A 60 -8.50 -0.18 13.93
C LYS A 60 -8.76 1.18 14.58
N ASP A 61 -8.02 2.21 14.20
CA ASP A 61 -8.17 3.55 14.72
C ASP A 61 -9.55 4.10 14.36
N ARG A 62 -10.32 4.46 15.39
CA ARG A 62 -11.70 4.95 15.23
C ARG A 62 -11.73 6.43 14.85
N ASP A 63 -10.64 7.15 15.10
CA ASP A 63 -10.50 8.57 14.81
C ASP A 63 -9.83 8.79 13.44
N GLY A 64 -9.22 7.75 12.85
CA GLY A 64 -8.66 7.75 11.50
C GLY A 64 -9.70 7.53 10.41
N GLU A 65 -9.37 7.90 9.17
CA GLU A 65 -10.26 7.84 8.00
C GLU A 65 -10.63 6.41 7.59
N HIS A 66 -9.82 5.40 7.94
CA HIS A 66 -10.07 4.00 7.57
C HIS A 66 -11.35 3.43 8.19
N PHE A 67 -11.53 3.57 9.50
CA PHE A 67 -12.67 2.98 10.21
C PHE A 67 -14.04 3.47 9.70
N PRO A 68 -14.32 4.79 9.58
CA PRO A 68 -15.60 5.27 9.07
C PRO A 68 -15.81 4.88 7.59
N ALA A 69 -14.75 4.85 6.77
CA ALA A 69 -14.84 4.36 5.40
C ALA A 69 -15.24 2.87 5.35
N TRP A 70 -14.66 2.05 6.23
CA TRP A 70 -14.99 0.64 6.34
C TRP A 70 -16.42 0.40 6.82
N VAL A 71 -16.90 1.19 7.80
CA VAL A 71 -18.30 1.16 8.25
C VAL A 71 -19.25 1.52 7.10
N ASP A 72 -18.96 2.58 6.34
CA ASP A 72 -19.79 2.99 5.21
C ASP A 72 -19.82 1.92 4.10
N PHE A 73 -18.66 1.35 3.77
CA PHE A 73 -18.54 0.23 2.83
C PHE A 73 -19.39 -0.96 3.26
N ASN A 74 -19.29 -1.36 4.53
CA ASN A 74 -20.06 -2.47 5.08
C ASN A 74 -21.57 -2.25 5.03
N ARG A 75 -22.01 -1.01 5.26
CA ARG A 75 -23.43 -0.63 5.20
C ARG A 75 -23.97 -0.62 3.78
N ARG A 76 -23.21 -0.11 2.81
CA ARG A 76 -23.71 0.20 1.45
C ARG A 76 -23.41 -0.86 0.40
N VAL A 77 -22.30 -1.59 0.54
CA VAL A 77 -21.67 -2.32 -0.57
C VAL A 77 -21.37 -3.78 -0.26
N ARG A 78 -21.01 -4.12 0.98
CA ARG A 78 -20.52 -5.47 1.34
C ARG A 78 -21.43 -6.63 0.90
N ARG A 79 -22.76 -6.43 0.91
CA ARG A 79 -23.73 -7.49 0.53
C ARG A 79 -24.29 -7.35 -0.87
N SER A 80 -23.96 -6.29 -1.59
CA SER A 80 -24.64 -5.96 -2.85
C SER A 80 -23.85 -6.31 -4.10
N GLY A 81 -22.57 -6.67 -3.95
CA GLY A 81 -21.76 -7.32 -5.00
C GLY A 81 -21.29 -6.40 -6.13
N GLU A 82 -21.59 -5.10 -6.10
CA GLU A 82 -21.18 -4.16 -7.16
C GLU A 82 -19.70 -3.81 -7.15
N VAL A 83 -19.06 -3.89 -5.98
CA VAL A 83 -17.65 -3.56 -5.82
C VAL A 83 -16.97 -4.70 -5.07
N GLY A 84 -15.89 -5.21 -5.66
CA GLY A 84 -14.94 -6.09 -5.00
C GLY A 84 -13.81 -5.28 -4.37
N VAL A 85 -13.49 -5.59 -3.12
CA VAL A 85 -12.27 -5.14 -2.47
C VAL A 85 -11.44 -6.36 -2.07
N TRP A 86 -10.14 -6.26 -2.24
CA TRP A 86 -9.17 -7.27 -1.84
C TRP A 86 -7.92 -6.54 -1.35
N HIS A 87 -7.22 -7.16 -0.43
CA HIS A 87 -5.93 -6.71 0.07
C HIS A 87 -5.17 -7.92 0.60
N GLU A 88 -3.86 -7.89 0.45
CA GLU A 88 -2.95 -8.92 0.94
C GLU A 88 -1.83 -8.22 1.69
N ILE A 89 -1.41 -8.80 2.82
CA ILE A 89 -0.39 -8.23 3.70
C ILE A 89 0.75 -9.23 3.78
N TYR A 90 1.95 -8.79 3.39
CA TYR A 90 3.15 -9.60 3.39
C TYR A 90 4.17 -8.99 4.37
N PRO A 91 4.34 -9.56 5.58
CA PRO A 91 5.48 -9.21 6.42
C PRO A 91 6.76 -9.75 5.79
N VAL A 92 7.71 -8.88 5.48
CA VAL A 92 8.99 -9.25 4.88
C VAL A 92 10.12 -8.78 5.79
N GLY A 93 10.95 -9.73 6.24
CA GLY A 93 12.14 -9.42 7.03
C GLY A 93 13.19 -8.68 6.20
N ARG A 94 13.96 -7.78 6.84
CA ARG A 94 14.90 -6.88 6.15
C ARG A 94 15.95 -7.62 5.32
N GLU A 95 16.40 -8.76 5.81
CA GLU A 95 17.34 -9.68 5.15
C GLU A 95 16.78 -10.34 3.89
N SER A 96 15.46 -10.41 3.79
CA SER A 96 14.74 -10.98 2.64
C SER A 96 14.41 -9.92 1.57
N ILE A 97 14.82 -8.66 1.77
CA ILE A 97 14.56 -7.55 0.85
C ILE A 97 15.74 -7.38 -0.10
N GLN A 98 15.47 -7.50 -1.40
CA GLN A 98 16.40 -7.11 -2.45
C GLN A 98 15.71 -6.15 -3.42
N THR A 99 16.41 -5.09 -3.81
CA THR A 99 15.92 -4.12 -4.80
C THR A 99 17.01 -3.86 -5.84
N LEU A 100 16.62 -3.67 -7.10
CA LEU A 100 17.50 -3.31 -8.20
C LEU A 100 16.75 -2.34 -9.12
N TYR A 101 17.38 -1.21 -9.43
CA TYR A 101 16.87 -0.21 -10.36
C TYR A 101 17.94 0.06 -11.40
N LEU A 102 17.65 -0.20 -12.67
CA LEU A 102 18.60 -0.02 -13.78
C LEU A 102 18.04 1.00 -14.76
N ASN A 103 18.80 2.05 -15.06
CA ASN A 103 18.42 3.14 -15.98
C ASN A 103 17.08 3.82 -15.64
N MET A 104 16.73 3.91 -14.36
CA MET A 104 15.51 4.56 -13.89
C MET A 104 15.67 5.13 -12.47
N ALA A 105 14.82 6.09 -12.12
CA ALA A 105 14.72 6.57 -10.75
C ALA A 105 14.17 5.46 -9.82
N PRO A 106 14.54 5.45 -8.51
CA PRO A 106 13.98 4.52 -7.55
C PRO A 106 12.44 4.59 -7.49
N ARG A 107 11.80 3.44 -7.35
CA ARG A 107 10.35 3.28 -7.19
C ARG A 107 10.04 2.28 -6.07
N GLY A 108 8.86 2.34 -5.48
CA GLY A 108 8.47 1.42 -4.42
C GLY A 108 9.32 1.59 -3.17
N LEU A 109 9.68 0.48 -2.55
CA LEU A 109 10.42 0.49 -1.29
C LEU A 109 11.74 1.27 -1.37
N GLY A 110 12.47 1.19 -2.49
CA GLY A 110 13.71 1.96 -2.67
C GLY A 110 13.49 3.48 -2.68
N ARG A 111 12.33 3.97 -3.14
CA ARG A 111 11.97 5.39 -3.05
C ARG A 111 11.60 5.77 -1.62
N GLU A 112 10.73 4.99 -0.99
CA GLU A 112 10.21 5.34 0.34
C GLU A 112 11.27 5.16 1.44
N ALA A 113 12.13 4.16 1.34
CA ALA A 113 13.27 3.99 2.25
C ALA A 113 14.25 5.17 2.17
N SER A 114 14.52 5.71 0.98
CA SER A 114 15.37 6.89 0.80
C SER A 114 14.77 8.18 1.35
N ARG A 115 13.44 8.28 1.46
CA ARG A 115 12.77 9.42 2.11
C ARG A 115 12.80 9.30 3.63
N ALA A 116 12.74 8.08 4.16
CA ALA A 116 12.81 7.81 5.58
C ALA A 116 14.22 7.95 6.17
N SER A 117 15.27 7.82 5.35
CA SER A 117 16.66 8.04 5.78
C SER A 117 17.19 9.40 5.30
N GLU A 118 17.07 10.44 6.13
CA GLU A 118 18.00 11.57 6.04
C GLU A 118 19.41 11.05 6.40
N GLY A 119 20.19 10.64 5.39
CA GLY A 119 21.63 10.41 5.52
C GLY A 119 22.13 8.96 5.62
N VAL A 120 21.32 7.94 5.33
CA VAL A 120 21.86 6.57 5.18
C VAL A 120 21.41 5.96 3.85
N THR A 121 22.16 6.28 2.80
CA THR A 121 22.24 5.44 1.60
C THR A 121 23.34 4.41 1.82
N THR A 122 22.97 3.21 2.24
CA THR A 122 23.76 2.04 1.83
C THR A 122 23.00 1.37 0.70
N PRO A 123 23.31 1.67 -0.57
CA PRO A 123 22.84 0.83 -1.66
C PRO A 123 23.35 -0.58 -1.38
N VAL A 124 22.44 -1.55 -1.24
CA VAL A 124 22.87 -2.95 -1.14
C VAL A 124 23.44 -3.32 -2.50
N PHE A 125 24.77 -3.44 -2.53
CA PHE A 125 25.53 -4.05 -3.60
C PHE A 125 24.90 -5.41 -3.92
N ALA A 126 24.54 -5.63 -5.19
CA ALA A 126 24.48 -6.98 -5.71
C ALA A 126 25.83 -7.62 -5.40
N ARG A 127 25.88 -8.61 -4.50
CA ARG A 127 27.07 -9.46 -4.41
C ARG A 127 27.27 -10.03 -5.81
N GLY A 128 28.39 -9.64 -6.42
CA GLY A 128 28.77 -10.06 -7.76
C GLY A 128 28.58 -11.56 -7.93
N GLY A 129 27.86 -11.91 -8.98
CA GLY A 129 27.51 -13.26 -9.36
C GLY A 129 26.25 -13.19 -10.20
N LEU A 130 26.39 -13.43 -11.50
CA LEU A 130 25.28 -13.68 -12.42
C LEU A 130 24.25 -14.57 -11.71
N MET A 131 23.08 -14.03 -11.38
CA MET A 131 22.03 -14.71 -10.61
C MET A 131 21.59 -16.01 -11.32
N PRO A 132 21.89 -17.20 -10.78
CA PRO A 132 21.29 -18.44 -11.23
C PRO A 132 20.12 -18.75 -10.28
N TRP A 133 18.89 -18.45 -10.69
CA TRP A 133 17.72 -18.91 -9.93
C TRP A 133 17.69 -20.44 -9.96
N ARG A 134 17.94 -21.11 -8.83
CA ARG A 134 17.37 -22.43 -8.54
C ARG A 134 16.18 -22.21 -7.62
N VAL A 135 15.00 -22.34 -8.21
CA VAL A 135 13.76 -22.60 -7.46
C VAL A 135 13.84 -24.06 -6.99
N GLY A 136 13.77 -24.27 -5.69
CA GLY A 136 13.53 -25.57 -5.07
C GLY A 136 12.06 -25.71 -4.70
#